data_AF-A0A484KA57-F1
#
_entry.id   AF-A0A484KA57-F1
#
_cell.length_a   1.000
_cell.length_b   1.000
_cell.length_c   1.000
_cell.angle_alpha   90.00
_cell.angle_beta   90.00
_cell.angle_gamma   90.00
#
_symmetry.space_group_name_H-M   'P 1'
#
loop_
_entity.id
_entity.type
_entity.pdbx_description
1 polymer ?
#
loop_
_entity_poly.entity_id
_entity_poly.type
_entity_poly.pdbx_seq_one_letter_code
_entity_poly.pdbx_strand_id
1 'polypeptide(L)'
;MKGLWRWKTPRPPSASAFLAIFVSAFLVLDFALCQNLDDSGGGVDTGKVDNPAVREFVAQEVNRRIANVTSQAFSGDLAAESSFCVLNKEKDWNNAFNFSLNSKFLRDCVARTKGDVQQRLCTAGEIRSYLSSTFTTSMRYQKPNMNCNLTSWVPGCEPGWACSTGSNQNSDSRNLQDIPRRTMDCQPCCEGFFCPQGITCMIPCPLGSYCPLSTLNNDTGVCEPYDYQLPHGLSNHTCGGANIWADVAHSSEIFCSAGSYCPSNTEKIPCSSGNYCPTGSTAEKRKSVEY
;
A
#
# COMPACT_ATOMS: atom_id res chain seq x y z
N MET A 1 43.68 29.92 73.63
CA MET A 1 43.61 28.79 72.67
C MET A 1 42.17 28.43 72.38
N LYS A 2 41.59 28.89 71.26
CA LYS A 2 40.40 28.30 70.60
C LYS A 2 40.50 28.61 69.10
N GLY A 3 40.41 27.57 68.27
CA GLY A 3 40.86 27.54 66.88
C GLY A 3 39.89 28.08 65.84
N LEU A 4 40.47 28.53 64.72
CA LEU A 4 39.80 28.86 63.47
C LEU A 4 39.25 27.59 62.79
N TRP A 5 37.97 27.57 62.45
CA TRP A 5 37.38 26.60 61.53
C TRP A 5 37.22 27.24 60.14
N ARG A 6 37.94 26.71 59.15
CA ARG A 6 37.84 27.05 57.72
C ARG A 6 36.77 26.17 57.08
N TRP A 7 35.76 26.77 56.46
CA TRP A 7 34.81 26.06 55.59
C TRP A 7 35.44 25.84 54.21
N LYS A 8 35.43 24.60 53.71
CA LYS A 8 35.80 24.26 52.31
C LYS A 8 34.53 24.28 51.46
N THR A 9 34.54 25.03 50.36
CA THR A 9 33.51 24.95 49.31
C THR A 9 33.74 23.74 48.40
N PRO A 10 32.70 23.04 47.91
CA PRO A 10 32.85 21.92 46.99
C PRO A 10 33.26 22.40 45.58
N ARG A 11 34.14 21.66 44.91
CA ARG A 11 34.51 21.90 43.51
C ARG A 11 33.37 21.48 42.57
N PRO A 12 33.12 22.20 41.46
CA PRO A 12 32.16 21.77 40.46
C PRO A 12 32.64 20.50 39.73
N PRO A 13 31.75 19.61 39.31
CA PRO A 13 32.09 18.40 38.56
C PRO A 13 32.72 18.75 37.20
N SER A 14 33.68 17.93 36.75
CA SER A 14 34.39 18.14 35.48
C SER A 14 33.50 17.91 34.27
N ALA A 15 33.77 18.63 33.17
CA ALA A 15 33.02 18.55 31.91
C ALA A 15 32.92 17.11 31.35
N SER A 16 33.86 16.22 31.69
CA SER A 16 33.86 14.81 31.32
C SER A 16 32.70 14.02 31.96
N ALA A 17 32.27 14.40 33.16
CA ALA A 17 31.12 13.76 33.82
C ALA A 17 29.80 14.11 33.12
N PHE A 18 29.67 15.34 32.61
CA PHE A 18 28.49 15.75 31.85
C PHE A 18 28.40 15.03 30.50
N LEU A 19 29.51 14.90 29.77
CA LEU A 19 29.56 14.15 28.51
C LEU A 19 29.18 12.67 28.69
N ALA A 20 29.66 12.02 29.75
CA ALA A 20 29.31 10.63 30.03
C ALA A 20 27.81 10.47 30.37
N ILE A 21 27.22 11.42 31.10
CA ILE A 21 25.78 11.43 31.41
C ILE A 21 24.94 11.65 30.15
N PHE A 22 25.35 12.54 29.24
CA PHE A 22 24.64 12.75 27.99
C PHE A 22 24.73 11.53 27.07
N VAL A 23 25.90 10.91 26.92
CA VAL A 23 26.07 9.71 26.09
C VAL A 23 25.28 8.53 26.65
N SER A 24 25.28 8.34 27.98
CA SER A 24 24.47 7.29 28.61
C SER A 24 22.97 7.59 28.54
N ALA A 25 22.54 8.85 28.66
CA ALA A 25 21.14 9.23 28.47
C ALA A 25 20.68 9.03 27.01
N PHE A 26 21.52 9.32 26.02
CA PHE A 26 21.24 9.05 24.61
C PHE A 26 21.18 7.54 24.32
N LEU A 27 22.12 6.75 24.85
CA LEU A 27 22.10 5.29 24.70
C LEU A 27 20.89 4.65 25.39
N VAL A 28 20.44 5.19 26.53
CA VAL A 28 19.21 4.75 27.22
C VAL A 28 17.95 5.21 26.47
N LEU A 29 17.97 6.38 25.81
CA LEU A 29 16.87 6.81 24.93
C LEU A 29 16.75 5.92 23.69
N ASP A 30 17.87 5.57 23.04
CA ASP A 30 17.89 4.65 21.90
C ASP A 30 17.47 3.23 22.32
N PHE A 31 17.89 2.77 23.51
CA PHE A 31 17.42 1.49 24.06
C PHE A 31 15.93 1.52 24.40
N ALA A 32 15.40 2.62 24.95
CA ALA A 32 13.99 2.77 25.27
C ALA A 32 13.10 2.91 24.02
N LEU A 33 13.63 3.49 22.93
CA LEU A 33 12.94 3.51 21.64
C LEU A 33 12.91 2.12 20.98
N CYS A 34 13.99 1.33 21.14
CA CYS A 34 14.09 -0.03 20.62
C CYS A 34 13.34 -1.08 21.45
N GLN A 35 13.12 -0.88 22.76
CA GLN A 35 12.40 -1.83 23.62
C GLN A 35 10.87 -1.76 23.52
N ASN A 36 10.30 -0.94 22.63
CA ASN A 36 8.87 -0.95 22.33
C ASN A 36 8.48 -1.82 21.11
N LEU A 37 9.45 -2.53 20.53
CA LEU A 37 9.19 -3.60 19.56
C LEU A 37 9.46 -4.93 20.25
N ASP A 38 8.57 -5.29 21.17
CA ASP A 38 8.42 -6.69 21.57
C ASP A 38 8.00 -7.50 20.34
N ASP A 39 8.92 -8.37 19.92
CA ASP A 39 8.71 -9.47 19.00
C ASP A 39 7.82 -10.51 19.71
N SER A 40 6.53 -10.23 19.77
CA SER A 40 5.50 -11.16 20.23
C SER A 40 4.19 -10.81 19.56
N GLY A 41 3.69 -11.73 18.74
CA GLY A 41 2.48 -11.60 17.93
C GLY A 41 1.24 -11.19 18.72
N GLY A 42 1.04 -9.89 18.86
CA GLY A 42 -0.14 -9.25 19.41
C GLY A 42 -0.81 -8.39 18.35
N GLY A 43 -2.09 -8.65 18.09
CA GLY A 43 -2.91 -7.81 17.22
C GLY A 43 -2.76 -6.34 17.59
N VAL A 44 -2.70 -5.49 16.56
CA VAL A 44 -2.49 -4.05 16.73
C VAL A 44 -3.59 -3.49 17.64
N ASP A 45 -3.20 -3.04 18.82
CA ASP A 45 -4.10 -2.40 19.77
C ASP A 45 -4.62 -1.10 19.12
N THR A 46 -5.91 -1.08 18.78
CA THR A 46 -6.51 -0.03 17.94
C THR A 46 -6.29 1.39 18.49
N GLY A 47 -6.18 1.55 19.82
CA GLY A 47 -5.87 2.83 20.47
C GLY A 47 -4.45 3.34 20.23
N LYS A 48 -3.49 2.48 19.86
CA LYS A 48 -2.12 2.91 19.51
C LYS A 48 -2.03 3.45 18.09
N VAL A 49 -2.86 2.94 17.18
CA VAL A 49 -2.90 3.39 15.78
C VAL A 49 -3.48 4.80 15.67
N ASP A 50 -4.19 5.29 16.67
CA ASP A 50 -4.69 6.68 16.62
C ASP A 50 -3.60 7.73 16.78
N ASN A 51 -2.42 7.33 17.28
CA ASN A 51 -1.27 8.22 17.36
C ASN A 51 -0.68 8.49 15.96
N PRO A 52 -0.57 9.77 15.51
CA PRO A 52 -0.03 10.11 14.20
C PRO A 52 1.38 9.58 13.91
N ALA A 53 2.25 9.52 14.92
CA ALA A 53 3.61 8.99 14.76
C ALA A 53 3.61 7.47 14.53
N VAL A 54 2.72 6.75 15.22
CA VAL A 54 2.52 5.30 14.99
C VAL A 54 1.95 5.07 13.60
N ARG A 55 0.98 5.87 13.14
CA ARG A 55 0.44 5.77 11.77
C ARG A 55 1.51 5.96 10.71
N GLU A 56 2.37 6.96 10.88
CA GLU A 56 3.48 7.23 9.96
C GLU A 56 4.47 6.06 9.95
N PHE A 57 4.87 5.54 11.11
CA PHE A 57 5.76 4.37 11.19
C PHE A 57 5.17 3.14 10.50
N VAL A 58 3.90 2.81 10.76
CA VAL A 58 3.24 1.67 10.11
C VAL A 58 3.14 1.91 8.60
N ALA A 59 2.82 3.12 8.15
CA ALA A 59 2.76 3.45 6.73
C ALA A 59 4.13 3.29 6.04
N GLN A 60 5.24 3.64 6.69
CA GLN A 60 6.59 3.41 6.18
C GLN A 60 6.89 1.91 6.03
N GLU A 61 6.48 1.11 7.02
CA GLU A 61 6.67 -0.33 7.02
C GLU A 61 5.83 -1.00 5.92
N VAL A 62 4.59 -0.53 5.73
CA VAL A 62 3.72 -0.90 4.59
C VAL A 62 4.37 -0.54 3.26
N ASN A 63 4.94 0.66 3.12
CA ASN A 63 5.62 1.09 1.91
C ASN A 63 6.83 0.19 1.59
N ARG A 64 7.64 -0.14 2.61
CA ARG A 64 8.77 -1.07 2.48
C ARG A 64 8.30 -2.45 2.02
N ARG A 65 7.21 -2.97 2.57
CA ARG A 65 6.61 -4.24 2.17
C ARG A 65 6.13 -4.19 0.71
N ILE A 66 5.40 -3.14 0.33
CA ILE A 66 4.97 -2.92 -1.07
C ILE A 66 6.17 -2.94 -2.01
N ALA A 67 7.26 -2.23 -1.64
CA ALA A 67 8.45 -2.18 -2.48
C ALA A 67 9.09 -3.56 -2.69
N ASN A 68 9.23 -4.33 -1.61
CA ASN A 68 9.77 -5.68 -1.67
C ASN A 68 8.87 -6.65 -2.46
N VAL A 69 7.56 -6.56 -2.28
CA VAL A 69 6.60 -7.46 -2.94
C VAL A 69 6.49 -7.16 -4.42
N THR A 70 6.33 -5.88 -4.79
CA THR A 70 6.18 -5.47 -6.19
C THR A 70 7.48 -5.70 -6.96
N SER A 71 8.63 -5.31 -6.41
CA SER A 71 9.92 -5.60 -7.07
C SER A 71 10.10 -7.10 -7.34
N GLN A 72 9.69 -7.96 -6.41
CA GLN A 72 9.74 -9.41 -6.59
C GLN A 72 8.71 -9.92 -7.62
N ALA A 73 7.45 -9.48 -7.53
CA ALA A 73 6.36 -9.94 -8.40
C ALA A 73 6.54 -9.52 -9.86
N PHE A 74 7.12 -8.34 -10.09
CA PHE A 74 7.46 -7.81 -11.41
C PHE A 74 8.90 -8.18 -11.83
N SER A 75 9.58 -9.06 -11.09
CA SER A 75 10.88 -9.61 -11.49
C SER A 75 10.74 -10.94 -12.24
N GLY A 76 11.81 -11.38 -12.90
CA GLY A 76 11.86 -12.69 -13.56
C GLY A 76 11.03 -12.78 -14.85
N ASP A 77 10.19 -13.80 -14.93
CA ASP A 77 9.47 -14.24 -16.14
C ASP A 77 8.49 -13.19 -16.65
N LEU A 78 7.80 -12.49 -15.74
CA LEU A 78 6.81 -11.47 -16.15
C LEU A 78 7.48 -10.30 -16.89
N ALA A 79 8.65 -9.86 -16.40
CA ALA A 79 9.43 -8.84 -17.06
C ALA A 79 10.02 -9.32 -18.40
N ALA A 80 10.20 -10.63 -18.57
CA ALA A 80 10.60 -11.20 -19.85
C ALA A 80 9.42 -11.23 -20.85
N GLU A 81 8.23 -11.60 -20.39
CA GLU A 81 6.98 -11.56 -21.17
C GLU A 81 6.59 -10.13 -21.59
N SER A 82 6.87 -9.14 -20.73
CA SER A 82 6.61 -7.72 -21.00
C SER A 82 7.80 -6.96 -21.61
N SER A 83 8.81 -7.66 -22.13
CA SER A 83 10.05 -7.03 -22.65
C SER A 83 9.84 -6.11 -23.86
N PHE A 84 8.68 -6.20 -24.53
CA PHE A 84 8.28 -5.28 -25.59
C PHE A 84 7.97 -3.86 -25.09
N CYS A 85 7.66 -3.68 -23.80
CA CYS A 85 7.32 -2.38 -23.21
C CYS A 85 8.12 -2.04 -21.94
N VAL A 86 8.74 -3.02 -21.27
CA VAL A 86 9.62 -2.81 -20.11
C VAL A 86 11.07 -2.78 -20.57
N LEU A 87 11.60 -1.58 -20.76
CA LEU A 87 12.96 -1.36 -21.26
C LEU A 87 13.99 -1.39 -20.14
N ASN A 88 13.63 -0.86 -18.97
CA ASN A 88 14.50 -0.84 -17.81
C ASN A 88 13.68 -1.15 -16.55
N LYS A 89 13.80 -2.39 -16.07
CA LYS A 89 13.02 -2.93 -14.97
C LYS A 89 13.03 -2.03 -13.72
N GLU A 90 14.20 -1.55 -13.31
CA GLU A 90 14.33 -0.70 -12.12
C GLU A 90 13.70 0.67 -12.34
N LYS A 91 13.93 1.28 -13.51
CA LYS A 91 13.35 2.58 -13.85
C LYS A 91 11.82 2.50 -13.96
N ASP A 92 11.32 1.48 -14.65
CA ASP A 92 9.90 1.28 -14.88
C ASP A 92 9.18 0.93 -13.57
N TRP A 93 9.81 0.11 -12.71
CA TRP A 93 9.32 -0.13 -11.36
C TRP A 93 9.30 1.15 -10.52
N ASN A 94 10.38 1.95 -10.53
CA ASN A 94 10.43 3.21 -9.79
C ASN A 94 9.35 4.20 -10.26
N ASN A 95 9.10 4.25 -11.57
CA ASN A 95 8.05 5.10 -12.13
C ASN A 95 6.64 4.63 -11.77
N ALA A 96 6.44 3.36 -11.42
CA ALA A 96 5.14 2.78 -11.12
C ALA A 96 4.86 2.62 -9.62
N PHE A 97 5.84 2.23 -8.80
CA PHE A 97 5.62 1.77 -7.42
C PHE A 97 6.51 2.43 -6.37
N ASN A 98 7.27 3.48 -6.72
CA ASN A 98 8.05 4.23 -5.74
C ASN A 98 7.21 5.33 -5.09
N PHE A 99 6.55 5.00 -3.98
CA PHE A 99 5.70 5.93 -3.22
C PHE A 99 6.46 6.78 -2.19
N SER A 100 7.80 6.87 -2.28
CA SER A 100 8.62 7.60 -1.30
C SER A 100 8.30 9.10 -1.22
N LEU A 101 7.82 9.69 -2.32
CA LEU A 101 7.48 11.12 -2.39
C LEU A 101 6.14 11.46 -1.74
N ASN A 102 5.18 10.53 -1.76
CA ASN A 102 3.85 10.75 -1.19
C ASN A 102 3.24 9.44 -0.68
N SER A 103 3.34 9.21 0.63
CA SER A 103 2.78 8.06 1.35
C SER A 103 1.43 8.35 2.01
N LYS A 104 0.75 9.47 1.66
CA LYS A 104 -0.49 9.87 2.33
C LYS A 104 -1.56 8.78 2.28
N PHE A 105 -1.79 8.18 1.11
CA PHE A 105 -2.77 7.11 0.94
C PHE A 105 -2.47 5.90 1.84
N LEU A 106 -1.19 5.61 2.12
CA LEU A 106 -0.81 4.53 3.03
C LEU A 106 -1.21 4.86 4.46
N ARG A 107 -1.01 6.09 4.92
CA ARG A 107 -1.46 6.52 6.26
C ARG A 107 -2.98 6.49 6.40
N ASP A 108 -3.68 6.96 5.37
CA ASP A 108 -5.14 6.95 5.34
C ASP A 108 -5.66 5.51 5.40
N CYS A 109 -5.02 4.60 4.67
CA CYS A 109 -5.34 3.18 4.72
C CYS A 109 -5.02 2.56 6.09
N VAL A 110 -3.85 2.86 6.70
CA VAL A 110 -3.51 2.40 8.06
C VAL A 110 -4.58 2.82 9.06
N ALA A 111 -5.05 4.07 8.99
CA ALA A 111 -6.11 4.56 9.86
C ALA A 111 -7.43 3.80 9.61
N ARG A 112 -7.81 3.64 8.34
CA ARG A 112 -9.04 2.95 7.95
C ARG A 112 -9.07 1.50 8.42
N THR A 113 -7.97 0.77 8.26
CA THR A 113 -7.90 -0.64 8.62
C THR A 113 -7.39 -0.88 10.04
N LYS A 114 -7.28 0.19 10.84
CA LYS A 114 -6.85 0.12 12.24
C LYS A 114 -5.50 -0.62 12.42
N GLY A 115 -4.60 -0.41 11.46
CA GLY A 115 -3.23 -0.92 11.47
C GLY A 115 -3.02 -2.32 10.87
N ASP A 116 -4.06 -3.04 10.47
CA ASP A 116 -3.91 -4.39 9.91
C ASP A 116 -3.59 -4.42 8.40
N VAL A 117 -3.35 -3.27 7.77
CA VAL A 117 -3.19 -3.11 6.31
C VAL A 117 -2.18 -4.10 5.71
N GLN A 118 -1.10 -4.40 6.42
CA GLN A 118 -0.10 -5.39 5.99
C GLN A 118 -0.71 -6.79 5.78
N GLN A 119 -1.67 -7.21 6.61
CA GLN A 119 -2.37 -8.50 6.50
C GLN A 119 -3.33 -8.54 5.32
N ARG A 120 -3.59 -7.38 4.68
CA ARG A 120 -4.48 -7.22 3.53
C ARG A 120 -3.74 -7.00 2.23
N LEU A 121 -2.46 -6.64 2.27
CA LEU A 121 -1.61 -6.51 1.07
C LEU A 121 -1.29 -7.86 0.46
N CYS A 122 -1.37 -7.96 -0.87
CA CYS A 122 -1.00 -9.17 -1.60
C CYS A 122 0.46 -9.59 -1.37
N THR A 123 0.72 -10.89 -1.49
CA THR A 123 2.06 -11.45 -1.65
C THR A 123 2.50 -11.38 -3.12
N ALA A 124 3.77 -11.65 -3.37
CA ALA A 124 4.29 -11.72 -4.74
C ALA A 124 3.63 -12.87 -5.54
N GLY A 125 3.28 -13.98 -4.89
CA GLY A 125 2.55 -15.09 -5.50
C GLY A 125 1.13 -14.73 -5.90
N GLU A 126 0.39 -13.99 -5.05
CA GLU A 126 -0.95 -13.48 -5.38
C GLU A 126 -0.89 -12.52 -6.58
N ILE A 127 0.05 -11.57 -6.59
CA ILE A 127 0.23 -10.63 -7.71
C ILE A 127 0.63 -11.36 -8.99
N ARG A 128 1.56 -12.32 -8.92
CA ARG A 128 1.96 -13.11 -10.08
C ARG A 128 0.78 -13.92 -10.64
N SER A 129 -0.03 -14.51 -9.76
CA SER A 129 -1.24 -15.23 -10.15
C SER A 129 -2.20 -14.31 -10.90
N TYR A 130 -2.44 -13.09 -10.40
CA TYR A 130 -3.25 -12.07 -11.08
C TYR A 130 -2.71 -11.74 -12.47
N LEU A 131 -1.43 -11.37 -12.55
CA LEU A 131 -0.84 -10.90 -13.80
C LEU A 131 -0.78 -12.02 -14.84
N SER A 132 -0.51 -13.25 -14.41
CA SER A 132 -0.50 -14.40 -15.32
C SER A 132 -1.87 -14.65 -15.97
N SER A 133 -2.98 -14.41 -15.27
CA SER A 133 -4.32 -14.59 -15.85
C SER A 133 -4.67 -13.45 -16.81
N THR A 134 -4.27 -12.21 -16.50
CA THR A 134 -4.50 -11.05 -17.37
C THR A 134 -3.72 -11.10 -18.67
N PHE A 135 -2.50 -11.65 -18.68
CA PHE A 135 -1.67 -11.73 -19.90
C PHE A 135 -2.00 -12.93 -20.80
N THR A 136 -2.48 -14.05 -20.23
CA THR A 136 -2.61 -15.32 -20.97
C THR A 136 -4.01 -15.60 -21.49
N THR A 137 -5.03 -15.11 -20.81
CA THR A 137 -6.42 -15.35 -21.16
C THR A 137 -7.11 -14.00 -21.25
N SER A 138 -7.61 -13.64 -22.43
CA SER A 138 -8.52 -12.51 -22.67
C SER A 138 -9.86 -12.62 -21.91
N MET A 139 -9.90 -13.41 -20.83
CA MET A 139 -11.02 -13.70 -19.95
C MET A 139 -10.70 -13.18 -18.55
N ARG A 140 -11.60 -12.37 -18.00
CA ARG A 140 -11.47 -11.69 -16.69
C ARG A 140 -11.53 -12.61 -15.46
N TYR A 141 -11.33 -13.93 -15.62
CA TYR A 141 -11.55 -14.89 -14.55
C TYR A 141 -10.24 -15.39 -13.99
N GLN A 142 -9.99 -15.04 -12.72
CA GLN A 142 -8.86 -15.54 -11.97
C GLN A 142 -8.94 -17.07 -11.83
N LYS A 143 -7.80 -17.77 -11.94
CA LYS A 143 -7.75 -19.20 -11.66
C LYS A 143 -8.23 -19.46 -10.21
N PRO A 144 -9.11 -20.45 -9.98
CA PRO A 144 -9.57 -20.78 -8.65
C PRO A 144 -8.39 -21.03 -7.70
N ASN A 145 -8.50 -20.55 -6.47
CA ASN A 145 -7.50 -20.70 -5.42
C ASN A 145 -8.16 -21.13 -4.11
N MET A 146 -7.38 -21.27 -3.03
CA MET A 146 -7.92 -21.76 -1.75
C MET A 146 -8.99 -20.84 -1.14
N ASN A 147 -8.95 -19.53 -1.44
CA ASN A 147 -9.88 -18.55 -0.91
C ASN A 147 -11.12 -18.41 -1.79
N CYS A 148 -10.93 -18.43 -3.11
CA CYS A 148 -11.95 -18.20 -4.13
C CYS A 148 -12.03 -19.39 -5.09
N ASN A 149 -13.00 -20.27 -4.85
CA ASN A 149 -13.31 -21.44 -5.67
C ASN A 149 -14.80 -21.82 -5.51
N LEU A 150 -15.21 -22.96 -6.09
CA LEU A 150 -16.62 -23.40 -6.06
C LEU A 150 -17.14 -23.76 -4.66
N THR A 151 -16.27 -24.06 -3.70
CA THR A 151 -16.65 -24.45 -2.33
C THR A 151 -16.34 -23.37 -1.28
N SER A 152 -15.50 -22.39 -1.60
CA SER A 152 -15.14 -21.27 -0.75
C SER A 152 -15.22 -19.97 -1.55
N TRP A 153 -16.13 -19.09 -1.15
CA TRP A 153 -16.28 -17.76 -1.73
C TRP A 153 -16.52 -16.75 -0.60
N VAL A 154 -15.46 -16.08 -0.17
CA VAL A 154 -15.52 -15.05 0.88
C VAL A 154 -15.78 -13.68 0.26
N PRO A 155 -16.27 -12.67 1.02
CA PRO A 155 -16.56 -11.36 0.46
C PRO A 155 -15.37 -10.69 -0.24
N GLY A 156 -14.12 -10.97 0.16
CA GLY A 156 -12.95 -10.46 -0.55
C GLY A 156 -12.68 -11.10 -1.92
N CYS A 157 -13.44 -12.12 -2.33
CA CYS A 157 -13.39 -12.63 -3.69
C CYS A 157 -14.14 -11.72 -4.67
N GLU A 158 -14.94 -10.78 -4.16
CA GLU A 158 -15.69 -9.81 -4.93
C GLU A 158 -14.81 -8.60 -5.31
N PRO A 159 -15.08 -7.96 -6.47
CA PRO A 159 -14.32 -6.81 -6.93
C PRO A 159 -14.32 -5.67 -5.90
N GLY A 160 -13.15 -5.06 -5.68
CA GLY A 160 -13.00 -3.91 -4.79
C GLY A 160 -12.94 -4.25 -3.30
N TRP A 161 -12.93 -5.53 -2.93
CA TRP A 161 -12.88 -5.99 -1.53
C TRP A 161 -11.65 -6.86 -1.24
N ALA A 162 -11.16 -6.82 0.00
CA ALA A 162 -10.06 -7.66 0.47
C ALA A 162 -10.31 -8.15 1.89
N CYS A 163 -9.68 -9.26 2.25
CA CYS A 163 -9.73 -9.86 3.58
C CYS A 163 -8.34 -9.83 4.23
N SER A 164 -8.33 -9.93 5.55
CA SER A 164 -7.11 -10.10 6.34
C SER A 164 -6.72 -11.59 6.44
N THR A 165 -5.41 -11.84 6.51
CA THR A 165 -4.84 -13.15 6.91
C THR A 165 -5.07 -13.45 8.40
N GLY A 166 -5.40 -12.44 9.21
CA GLY A 166 -5.37 -12.52 10.67
C GLY A 166 -3.95 -12.53 11.24
N SER A 167 -3.85 -12.55 12.57
CA SER A 167 -2.57 -12.46 13.32
C SER A 167 -1.72 -13.73 13.32
N ASN A 168 -2.24 -14.86 12.82
CA ASN A 168 -1.64 -16.18 13.01
C ASN A 168 -0.92 -16.74 11.76
N GLN A 169 -0.82 -15.95 10.69
CA GLN A 169 -0.19 -16.39 9.44
C GLN A 169 1.07 -15.58 9.12
N ASN A 170 2.23 -16.20 9.35
CA ASN A 170 3.52 -15.74 8.86
C ASN A 170 3.78 -16.34 7.47
N SER A 171 3.08 -15.84 6.45
CA SER A 171 3.39 -16.17 5.06
C SER A 171 4.52 -15.28 4.55
N ASP A 172 5.54 -15.85 3.90
CA ASP A 172 6.58 -15.05 3.24
C ASP A 172 5.97 -14.24 2.09
N SER A 173 5.84 -12.93 2.30
CA SER A 173 5.25 -12.00 1.32
C SER A 173 5.95 -12.00 -0.04
N ARG A 174 7.20 -12.45 -0.14
CA ARG A 174 7.97 -12.50 -1.39
C ARG A 174 7.88 -13.83 -2.12
N ASN A 175 7.27 -14.84 -1.51
CA ASN A 175 7.12 -16.14 -2.14
C ASN A 175 6.23 -16.00 -3.39
N LEU A 176 6.73 -16.48 -4.54
CA LEU A 176 6.05 -16.38 -5.84
C LEU A 176 5.03 -17.50 -6.10
N GLN A 177 4.92 -18.48 -5.21
CA GLN A 177 4.07 -19.66 -5.36
C GLN A 177 2.98 -19.75 -4.29
N ASP A 178 3.20 -19.12 -3.13
CA ASP A 178 2.28 -19.22 -2.01
C ASP A 178 1.15 -18.17 -2.08
N ILE A 179 -0.09 -18.64 -1.90
CA ILE A 179 -1.29 -17.83 -1.77
C ILE A 179 -1.84 -18.09 -0.36
N PRO A 180 -1.71 -17.15 0.58
CA PRO A 180 -2.15 -17.38 1.95
C PRO A 180 -3.68 -17.41 2.06
N ARG A 181 -4.16 -18.03 3.15
CA ARG A 181 -5.59 -18.04 3.45
C ARG A 181 -6.00 -16.66 3.99
N ARG A 182 -6.94 -15.97 3.32
CA ARG A 182 -7.49 -14.67 3.75
C ARG A 182 -9.00 -14.71 3.76
N THR A 183 -9.57 -14.84 4.95
CA THR A 183 -11.02 -15.06 5.11
C THR A 183 -11.62 -14.24 6.26
N MET A 184 -10.80 -13.41 6.91
CA MET A 184 -11.18 -12.68 8.12
C MET A 184 -11.39 -11.20 7.78
N ASP A 185 -12.35 -10.57 8.48
CA ASP A 185 -12.59 -9.11 8.46
C ASP A 185 -12.56 -8.50 7.05
N CYS A 186 -13.32 -9.06 6.12
CA CYS A 186 -13.35 -8.59 4.74
C CYS A 186 -14.02 -7.22 4.64
N GLN A 187 -13.38 -6.29 3.93
CA GLN A 187 -13.87 -4.93 3.75
C GLN A 187 -13.45 -4.37 2.38
N PRO A 188 -14.08 -3.26 1.93
CA PRO A 188 -13.60 -2.50 0.79
C PRO A 188 -12.12 -2.15 0.88
N CYS A 189 -11.43 -2.28 -0.24
CA CYS A 189 -10.03 -1.90 -0.33
C CYS A 189 -9.85 -0.39 -0.23
N CYS A 190 -8.70 0.03 0.31
CA CYS A 190 -8.38 1.43 0.50
C CYS A 190 -8.23 2.18 -0.83
N GLU A 191 -8.44 3.49 -0.79
CA GLU A 191 -8.02 4.40 -1.84
C GLU A 191 -6.52 4.22 -2.16
N GLY A 192 -6.18 4.29 -3.44
CA GLY A 192 -4.82 4.02 -3.91
C GLY A 192 -4.48 2.54 -4.08
N PHE A 193 -5.43 1.64 -3.83
CA PHE A 193 -5.32 0.20 -4.07
C PHE A 193 -6.43 -0.31 -4.98
N PHE A 194 -6.20 -1.45 -5.64
CA PHE A 194 -7.20 -2.22 -6.34
C PHE A 194 -7.24 -3.67 -5.84
N CYS A 195 -8.41 -4.29 -5.97
CA CYS A 195 -8.72 -5.63 -5.49
C CYS A 195 -9.48 -6.40 -6.57
N PRO A 196 -8.75 -7.24 -7.34
CA PRO A 196 -9.33 -8.06 -8.39
C PRO A 196 -10.32 -9.09 -7.88
N GLN A 197 -11.36 -9.32 -8.68
CA GLN A 197 -12.27 -10.44 -8.44
C GLN A 197 -11.47 -11.77 -8.43
N GLY A 198 -11.74 -12.61 -7.43
CA GLY A 198 -11.08 -13.91 -7.25
C GLY A 198 -9.74 -13.84 -6.49
N ILE A 199 -9.31 -12.67 -6.02
CA ILE A 199 -8.16 -12.53 -5.12
C ILE A 199 -8.54 -11.67 -3.92
N THR A 200 -8.24 -12.16 -2.72
CA THR A 200 -8.68 -11.60 -1.44
C THR A 200 -7.76 -10.54 -0.85
N CYS A 201 -6.98 -9.82 -1.65
CA CYS A 201 -5.93 -8.92 -1.17
C CYS A 201 -5.80 -7.63 -1.99
N MET A 202 -5.17 -6.62 -1.40
CA MET A 202 -4.93 -5.30 -1.99
C MET A 202 -3.62 -5.27 -2.76
N ILE A 203 -3.67 -4.77 -4.00
CA ILE A 203 -2.52 -4.43 -4.82
C ILE A 203 -2.48 -2.89 -4.95
N PRO A 204 -1.34 -2.23 -4.72
CA PRO A 204 -1.27 -0.78 -4.88
C PRO A 204 -1.48 -0.39 -6.35
N CYS A 205 -2.27 0.64 -6.58
CA CYS A 205 -2.37 1.24 -7.91
C CYS A 205 -1.03 1.90 -8.28
N PRO A 206 -0.53 1.70 -9.51
CA PRO A 206 0.72 2.32 -9.92
C PRO A 206 0.58 3.84 -10.03
N LEU A 207 1.67 4.57 -9.86
CA LEU A 207 1.75 6.01 -10.12
C LEU A 207 1.28 6.31 -11.55
N GLY A 208 0.56 7.42 -11.71
CA GLY A 208 -0.16 7.74 -12.94
C GLY A 208 -1.57 7.13 -12.97
N SER A 209 -1.98 6.42 -11.93
CA SER A 209 -3.37 6.02 -11.70
C SER A 209 -4.11 7.00 -10.78
N TYR A 210 -5.43 6.93 -10.78
CA TYR A 210 -6.30 7.60 -9.81
C TYR A 210 -7.32 6.58 -9.30
N CYS A 211 -7.15 6.15 -8.05
CA CYS A 211 -7.92 5.07 -7.43
C CYS A 211 -8.70 5.54 -6.19
N PRO A 212 -9.76 6.36 -6.34
CA PRO A 212 -10.68 6.67 -5.24
C PRO A 212 -11.54 5.45 -4.84
N LEU A 213 -12.35 5.58 -3.80
CA LEU A 213 -13.45 4.64 -3.59
C LEU A 213 -14.52 4.79 -4.67
N SER A 214 -15.16 3.69 -4.98
CA SER A 214 -16.34 3.70 -5.84
C SER A 214 -17.62 3.99 -5.08
N THR A 215 -18.60 4.52 -5.81
CA THR A 215 -19.94 4.79 -5.31
C THR A 215 -20.96 4.02 -6.14
N LEU A 216 -21.99 3.50 -5.47
CA LEU A 216 -23.08 2.81 -6.16
C LEU A 216 -23.95 3.83 -6.91
N ASN A 217 -24.02 3.69 -8.22
CA ASN A 217 -25.07 4.29 -9.01
C ASN A 217 -26.35 3.48 -8.81
N ASN A 218 -27.31 4.04 -8.06
CA ASN A 218 -28.55 3.35 -7.69
C ASN A 218 -29.47 3.10 -8.90
N ASP A 219 -29.31 3.85 -9.99
CA ASP A 219 -30.13 3.71 -11.19
C ASP A 219 -29.64 2.54 -12.06
N THR A 220 -28.32 2.33 -12.14
CA THR A 220 -27.71 1.29 -12.99
C THR A 220 -27.25 0.05 -12.22
N GLY A 221 -27.08 0.16 -10.90
CA GLY A 221 -26.50 -0.88 -10.04
C GLY A 221 -24.99 -1.03 -10.20
N VAL A 222 -24.32 -0.05 -10.81
CA VAL A 222 -22.88 -0.07 -11.14
C VAL A 222 -22.07 0.74 -10.12
N CYS A 223 -20.88 0.24 -9.78
CA CYS A 223 -19.91 0.91 -8.93
C CYS A 223 -18.99 1.81 -9.75
N GLU A 224 -19.25 3.10 -9.75
CA GLU A 224 -18.48 4.09 -10.51
C GLU A 224 -17.26 4.55 -9.70
N PRO A 225 -16.06 4.70 -10.30
CA PRO A 225 -15.79 4.72 -11.74
C PRO A 225 -15.28 3.39 -12.36
N TYR A 226 -15.50 2.24 -11.70
CA TYR A 226 -14.84 0.97 -12.02
C TYR A 226 -15.76 -0.09 -12.66
N ASP A 227 -16.94 0.33 -13.10
CA ASP A 227 -17.88 -0.43 -13.93
C ASP A 227 -18.19 -1.89 -13.52
N TYR A 228 -18.08 -2.22 -12.22
CA TYR A 228 -18.50 -3.51 -11.67
C TYR A 228 -19.83 -3.41 -10.92
N GLN A 229 -20.56 -4.52 -10.85
CA GLN A 229 -21.83 -4.60 -10.15
C GLN A 229 -21.66 -5.29 -8.80
N LEU A 230 -22.56 -5.00 -7.87
CA LEU A 230 -22.63 -5.71 -6.60
C LEU A 230 -23.06 -7.16 -6.81
N PRO A 231 -22.50 -8.10 -6.04
CA PRO A 231 -22.91 -9.49 -6.13
C PRO A 231 -24.35 -9.66 -5.66
N HIS A 232 -25.12 -10.46 -6.39
CA HIS A 232 -26.54 -10.67 -6.09
C HIS A 232 -26.73 -11.36 -4.74
N GLY A 233 -27.68 -10.85 -3.94
CA GLY A 233 -28.12 -11.50 -2.70
C GLY A 233 -27.21 -11.28 -1.48
N LEU A 234 -26.14 -10.48 -1.60
CA LEU A 234 -25.28 -10.11 -0.47
C LEU A 234 -25.64 -8.72 0.07
N SER A 235 -26.48 -8.67 1.10
CA SER A 235 -26.98 -7.42 1.69
C SER A 235 -25.94 -6.59 2.44
N ASN A 236 -24.80 -7.17 2.81
CA ASN A 236 -23.71 -6.48 3.51
C ASN A 236 -22.54 -6.13 2.57
N HIS A 237 -22.79 -6.13 1.26
CA HIS A 237 -21.77 -5.81 0.25
C HIS A 237 -22.06 -4.44 -0.36
N THR A 238 -21.02 -3.63 -0.50
CA THR A 238 -21.10 -2.27 -1.04
C THR A 238 -20.07 -2.08 -2.12
N CYS A 239 -20.20 -1.00 -2.89
CA CYS A 239 -19.12 -0.58 -3.77
C CYS A 239 -17.86 -0.33 -2.93
N GLY A 240 -16.73 -0.81 -3.43
CA GLY A 240 -15.45 -0.82 -2.74
C GLY A 240 -14.38 -0.01 -3.46
N GLY A 241 -13.14 -0.48 -3.43
CA GLY A 241 -12.04 0.13 -4.17
C GLY A 241 -12.09 -0.18 -5.67
N ALA A 242 -10.99 0.12 -6.37
CA ALA A 242 -10.77 -0.32 -7.73
C ALA A 242 -10.78 -1.85 -7.84
N ASN A 243 -11.24 -2.39 -8.96
CA ASN A 243 -11.37 -3.83 -9.21
C ASN A 243 -10.36 -4.37 -10.22
N ILE A 244 -9.73 -3.54 -11.04
CA ILE A 244 -8.90 -4.03 -12.13
C ILE A 244 -7.74 -3.08 -12.45
N TRP A 245 -6.59 -3.68 -12.73
CA TRP A 245 -5.54 -3.04 -13.50
C TRP A 245 -5.23 -3.91 -14.72
N ALA A 246 -5.50 -3.38 -15.91
CA ALA A 246 -5.22 -4.02 -17.19
C ALA A 246 -4.53 -3.04 -18.13
N ASP A 247 -4.14 -3.47 -19.31
CA ASP A 247 -3.72 -2.54 -20.34
C ASP A 247 -4.89 -1.66 -20.78
N VAL A 248 -4.55 -0.47 -21.31
CA VAL A 248 -5.51 0.59 -21.64
C VAL A 248 -6.56 0.16 -22.66
N ALA A 249 -6.27 -0.84 -23.51
CA ALA A 249 -7.24 -1.34 -24.48
C ALA A 249 -8.31 -2.23 -23.84
N HIS A 250 -8.00 -2.90 -22.73
CA HIS A 250 -8.94 -3.76 -22.00
C HIS A 250 -9.65 -3.03 -20.85
N SER A 251 -8.97 -2.13 -20.14
CA SER A 251 -9.61 -1.24 -19.16
C SER A 251 -8.77 0.02 -18.94
N SER A 252 -9.43 1.17 -19.01
CA SER A 252 -8.82 2.47 -18.70
C SER A 252 -9.23 3.04 -17.33
N GLU A 253 -9.98 2.28 -16.54
CA GLU A 253 -10.75 2.77 -15.38
C GLU A 253 -9.88 3.38 -14.27
N ILE A 254 -8.71 2.80 -14.02
CA ILE A 254 -7.81 3.30 -12.96
C ILE A 254 -6.80 4.33 -13.45
N PHE A 255 -6.59 4.47 -14.76
CA PHE A 255 -5.57 5.38 -15.27
C PHE A 255 -5.99 6.84 -15.03
N CYS A 256 -5.02 7.69 -14.69
CA CYS A 256 -5.27 9.12 -14.65
C CYS A 256 -5.74 9.58 -16.03
N SER A 257 -6.96 10.13 -16.11
CA SER A 257 -7.56 10.47 -17.39
C SER A 257 -6.79 11.55 -18.13
N ALA A 258 -6.76 11.50 -19.47
CA ALA A 258 -6.20 12.56 -20.30
C ALA A 258 -6.77 13.94 -19.92
N GLY A 259 -5.93 14.97 -20.05
CA GLY A 259 -6.25 16.32 -19.60
C GLY A 259 -6.12 16.52 -18.08
N SER A 260 -5.66 15.51 -17.34
CA SER A 260 -5.29 15.62 -15.92
C SER A 260 -3.97 14.89 -15.65
N TYR A 261 -3.30 15.25 -14.56
CA TYR A 261 -2.19 14.49 -14.01
C TYR A 261 -2.47 14.12 -12.55
N CYS A 262 -1.86 13.04 -12.11
CA CYS A 262 -2.12 12.44 -10.80
C CYS A 262 -0.80 12.33 -10.04
N PRO A 263 -0.45 13.32 -9.20
CA PRO A 263 0.82 13.33 -8.45
C PRO A 263 0.86 12.24 -7.37
N SER A 264 -0.30 11.70 -7.00
CA SER A 264 -0.45 10.49 -6.20
C SER A 264 -1.59 9.65 -6.76
N ASN A 265 -1.72 8.41 -6.27
CA ASN A 265 -2.80 7.50 -6.65
C ASN A 265 -4.18 7.89 -6.10
N THR A 266 -4.29 8.98 -5.34
CA THR A 266 -5.57 9.48 -4.76
C THR A 266 -5.82 10.95 -5.05
N GLU A 267 -5.03 11.57 -5.92
CA GLU A 267 -5.14 12.97 -6.29
C GLU A 267 -5.16 13.13 -7.82
N LYS A 268 -6.07 13.98 -8.32
CA LYS A 268 -6.24 14.24 -9.75
C LYS A 268 -6.36 15.73 -9.98
N ILE A 269 -5.45 16.28 -10.78
CA ILE A 269 -5.37 17.72 -11.03
C ILE A 269 -5.54 17.97 -12.54
N PRO A 270 -6.47 18.85 -12.96
CA PRO A 270 -6.60 19.25 -14.36
C PRO A 270 -5.30 19.88 -14.88
N CYS A 271 -4.93 19.55 -16.12
CA CYS A 271 -3.75 20.09 -16.77
C CYS A 271 -3.91 21.61 -16.99
N SER A 272 -2.87 22.39 -16.73
CA SER A 272 -2.92 23.83 -16.95
C SER A 272 -3.04 24.17 -18.44
N SER A 273 -3.64 25.32 -18.76
CA SER A 273 -3.71 25.79 -20.14
C SER A 273 -2.29 25.94 -20.73
N GLY A 274 -2.11 25.47 -21.97
CA GLY A 274 -0.79 25.44 -22.63
C GLY A 274 0.06 24.21 -22.32
N ASN A 275 -0.35 23.35 -21.37
CA ASN A 275 0.31 22.08 -21.07
C ASN A 275 -0.46 20.89 -21.66
N TYR A 276 0.20 19.73 -21.67
CA TYR A 276 -0.34 18.48 -22.17
C TYR A 276 -0.15 17.37 -21.13
N CYS A 277 -1.23 16.65 -20.88
CA CYS A 277 -1.30 15.54 -19.93
C CYS A 277 -1.96 14.34 -20.63
N PRO A 278 -1.19 13.40 -21.21
CA PRO A 278 -1.75 12.15 -21.72
C PRO A 278 -2.31 11.29 -20.56
N THR A 279 -3.12 10.30 -20.90
CA THR A 279 -3.56 9.27 -19.94
C THR A 279 -2.36 8.68 -19.19
N GLY A 280 -2.46 8.53 -17.87
CA GLY A 280 -1.39 7.99 -17.04
C GLY A 280 -0.35 9.02 -16.56
N SER A 281 -0.59 10.33 -16.74
CA SER A 281 0.38 11.35 -16.35
C SER A 281 0.50 11.51 -14.83
N THR A 282 1.73 11.57 -14.32
CA THR A 282 2.05 11.92 -12.93
C THR A 282 2.37 13.41 -12.73
N ALA A 283 2.68 14.10 -13.82
CA ALA A 283 2.95 15.53 -13.88
C ALA A 283 2.54 16.07 -15.25
N GLU A 284 2.24 17.37 -15.32
CA GLU A 284 1.98 18.05 -16.59
C GLU A 284 3.27 18.28 -17.39
N LYS A 285 3.18 18.22 -18.72
CA LYS A 285 4.28 18.52 -19.64
C LYS A 285 3.98 19.81 -20.40
N ARG A 286 4.96 20.69 -20.54
CA ARG A 286 4.82 21.85 -21.43
C ARG A 286 4.68 21.39 -22.87
N LYS A 287 3.77 22.00 -23.63
CA LYS A 287 3.76 21.83 -25.08
C LYS A 287 5.04 22.45 -25.62
N SER A 288 5.90 21.66 -26.24
CA SER A 288 7.00 22.19 -27.05
C SER A 288 6.38 22.96 -28.20
N VAL A 289 6.64 24.27 -28.26
CA VAL A 289 6.38 25.04 -29.48
C VAL A 289 7.50 24.65 -30.44
N GLU A 290 7.23 23.70 -31.34
CA GLU A 290 8.06 23.50 -32.52
C GLU A 290 7.94 24.77 -33.37
N TYR A 291 9.05 25.50 -33.49
CA TYR A 291 9.25 26.59 -34.45
C TYR A 291 9.98 26.07 -35.67
#